data_AF-A0A7K0VIP8-F1
#
_entry.id   AF-A0A7K0VIP8-F1
#
_cell.length_a   1.000
_cell.length_b   1.000
_cell.length_c   1.000
_cell.angle_alpha   90.00
_cell.angle_beta   90.00
_cell.angle_gamma   90.00
#
_symmetry.space_group_name_H-M   'P 1'
#
loop_
_entity.id
_entity.type
_entity.pdbx_description
1 polymer ?
#
loop_
_entity_poly.entity_id
_entity_poly.type
_entity_poly.pdbx_seq_one_letter_code
_entity_poly.pdbx_strand_id
1 'polypeptide(L)' 'MDAWDLSHQVALVTGAGSESGIGFAIARSLIDMGARVAITATTERIHERAHELG' A
#
# COMPACT_ATOMS: atom_id res chain seq x y z
N MET A 1 0.67 -23.65 4.37
CA MET A 1 1.18 -22.28 4.60
C MET A 1 1.08 -21.60 3.26
N ASP A 2 0.14 -20.67 3.11
CA ASP A 2 0.05 -19.89 1.88
C ASP A 2 1.31 -19.04 1.79
N ALA A 3 2.05 -19.16 0.70
CA ALA A 3 3.35 -18.50 0.51
C ALA A 3 3.27 -16.96 0.54
N TRP A 4 2.07 -16.40 0.67
CA TRP A 4 1.73 -15.00 0.55
C TRP A 4 0.90 -14.46 1.72
N ASP A 5 0.79 -15.19 2.84
CA ASP A 5 0.18 -14.64 4.06
C ASP A 5 1.13 -13.64 4.74
N LEU A 6 0.72 -12.37 4.76
CA LEU A 6 1.44 -11.25 5.35
C LEU A 6 0.73 -10.65 6.58
N SER A 7 -0.25 -11.34 7.16
CA SER A 7 -1.11 -10.87 8.28
C SER A 7 -0.38 -10.29 9.51
N HIS A 8 0.89 -10.60 9.70
CA HIS A 8 1.71 -10.11 10.82
C HIS A 8 2.85 -9.19 10.40
N GLN A 9 2.90 -8.81 9.12
CA GLN A 9 3.96 -7.96 8.57
C GLN A 9 3.53 -6.50 8.49
N VAL A 10 4.55 -5.63 8.50
CA VAL A 10 4.41 -4.19 8.26
C VAL A 10 5.24 -3.84 7.02
N ALA A 11 4.66 -3.07 6.10
CA ALA A 11 5.34 -2.61 4.89
C ALA A 11 5.28 -1.08 4.75
N LEU A 12 6.37 -0.49 4.30
CA LEU A 12 6.44 0.91 3.86
C LEU A 12 6.58 0.94 2.34
N VAL A 13 5.60 1.54 1.66
CA VAL A 13 5.64 1.74 0.21
C VAL A 13 5.90 3.21 -0.09
N THR A 14 7.04 3.49 -0.73
CA THR A 14 7.40 4.83 -1.18
C THR A 14 6.98 5.04 -2.63
N GLY A 15 6.54 6.25 -2.98
CA GLY A 15 6.12 6.57 -4.35
C GLY A 15 4.73 6.07 -4.73
N ALA A 16 3.76 6.13 -3.80
CA ALA A 16 2.39 5.67 -4.01
C ALA A 16 1.39 6.77 -4.43
N GLY A 17 1.87 7.90 -4.97
CA GLY A 17 1.03 9.09 -5.19
C GLY A 17 0.09 9.03 -6.42
N SER A 18 0.38 8.19 -7.40
CA SER A 18 -0.45 8.02 -8.61
C SER A 18 -1.42 6.86 -8.43
N GLU A 19 -2.70 7.07 -8.72
CA GLU A 19 -3.73 6.02 -8.71
C GLU A 19 -3.40 4.85 -9.65
N SER A 20 -2.83 5.14 -10.82
CA SER A 20 -2.34 4.14 -11.78
C SER A 20 -0.89 3.72 -11.56
N GLY A 21 -0.26 4.19 -10.48
CA GLY A 21 1.17 3.96 -10.21
C GLY A 21 1.46 2.58 -9.65
N ILE A 22 2.63 2.02 -9.99
CA ILE A 22 3.08 0.72 -9.50
C ILE A 22 3.15 0.68 -7.97
N GLY A 23 3.63 1.76 -7.33
CA GLY A 23 3.69 1.82 -5.86
C GLY A 23 2.31 1.68 -5.21
N PHE A 24 1.27 2.33 -5.78
CA PHE A 24 -0.08 2.22 -5.24
C PHE A 24 -0.70 0.84 -5.48
N ALA A 25 -0.45 0.24 -6.65
CA ALA A 25 -0.85 -1.13 -6.94
C ALA A 25 -0.21 -2.15 -5.97
N ILE A 26 1.08 -1.99 -5.68
CA ILE A 26 1.79 -2.83 -4.70
C ILE A 26 1.20 -2.66 -3.30
N ALA A 27 0.92 -1.43 -2.86
CA ALA A 27 0.32 -1.17 -1.55
C ALA A 27 -1.00 -1.92 -1.39
N ARG A 28 -1.86 -1.90 -2.42
CA ARG A 28 -3.13 -2.64 -2.43
C ARG A 28 -2.92 -4.15 -2.31
N SER A 29 -2.04 -4.73 -3.12
CA SER A 29 -1.74 -6.16 -3.05
C SER A 29 -1.18 -6.58 -1.69
N LEU A 30 -0.34 -5.76 -1.06
CA LEU A 30 0.19 -6.04 0.29
C LEU A 30 -0.91 -6.04 1.35
N ILE A 31 -1.88 -5.12 1.25
CA ILE A 31 -3.06 -5.10 2.12
C ILE A 31 -3.93 -6.33 1.89
N ASP A 32 -4.17 -6.72 0.63
CA ASP A 32 -4.96 -7.91 0.28
C ASP A 32 -4.33 -9.21 0.82
N MET A 33 -2.99 -9.22 0.96
CA MET A 33 -2.22 -10.30 1.58
C MET A 33 -2.19 -10.23 3.12
N GLY A 34 -2.80 -9.21 3.73
CA GLY A 34 -2.94 -9.05 5.18
C GLY A 34 -1.90 -8.14 5.85
N ALA A 35 -0.96 -7.54 5.09
CA ALA A 35 0.03 -6.67 5.68
C ALA A 35 -0.59 -5.36 6.20
N ARG A 36 -0.01 -4.81 7.27
CA ARG A 36 -0.24 -3.40 7.64
C ARG A 36 0.67 -2.50 6.80
N VAL A 37 0.10 -1.58 6.05
CA VAL A 37 0.85 -0.81 5.05
C VAL A 37 0.84 0.68 5.38
N ALA A 38 2.01 1.31 5.34
CA ALA A 38 2.17 2.75 5.29
C ALA A 38 2.60 3.17 3.89
N ILE A 39 2.02 4.26 3.37
CA ILE A 39 2.31 4.77 2.03
C ILE A 39 2.88 6.19 2.08
N THR A 40 3.78 6.54 1.17
CA THR A 40 4.32 7.90 1.06
C THR A 40 4.38 8.41 -0.39
N ALA A 41 4.24 9.73 -0.56
CA ALA A 41 4.51 10.44 -1.81
C ALA A 41 4.94 11.88 -1.50
N THR A 42 5.38 12.62 -2.52
CA THR A 42 5.85 14.01 -2.40
C THR A 42 4.74 15.06 -2.49
N THR A 43 3.47 14.63 -2.57
CA THR A 43 2.30 15.51 -2.73
C THR A 43 1.16 15.05 -1.84
N GLU A 44 0.26 15.98 -1.50
CA GLU A 44 -0.93 15.76 -0.65
C GLU A 44 -1.88 14.65 -1.13
N ARG A 45 -1.85 14.31 -2.43
CA ARG A 45 -2.59 13.15 -2.99
C ARG A 45 -2.38 11.85 -2.23
N ILE A 46 -1.31 11.72 -1.44
CA ILE A 46 -1.09 10.55 -0.60
C ILE A 46 -2.23 10.29 0.41
N HIS A 47 -2.87 11.36 0.90
CA HIS A 47 -3.99 11.24 1.82
C HIS A 47 -5.25 10.69 1.13
N GLU A 48 -5.50 11.08 -0.12
CA GLU A 48 -6.56 10.49 -0.97
C GLU A 48 -6.29 8.99 -1.20
N ARG A 49 -5.04 8.65 -1.56
CA ARG A 49 -4.62 7.26 -1.78
C ARG A 49 -4.75 6.42 -0.50
N ALA A 50 -4.48 6.98 0.67
CA ALA A 50 -4.69 6.29 1.95
C ALA A 50 -6.19 5.99 2.16
N HIS A 51 -7.06 6.98 1.94
CA HIS A 51 -8.50 6.78 2.06
C HIS A 51 -9.05 5.71 1.09
N GLU A 52 -8.49 5.59 -0.11
CA GLU A 52 -8.88 4.57 -1.09
C GLU A 52 -8.48 3.13 -0.71
N LEU A 53 -7.51 2.96 0.19
CA LEU A 53 -7.03 1.65 0.65
C LEU A 53 -7.75 1.14 1.91
N GLY A 54 -8.54 1.99 2.57
CA GLY A 54 -9.21 1.69 3.85
C GLY A 54 -8.36 1.99 5.07
#